data_AF-A0A1I4Z2L2-F1
#
_entry.id   AF-A0A1I4Z2L2-F1
#
_cell.length_a   1.000
_cell.length_b   1.000
_cell.length_c   1.000
_cell.angle_alpha   90.00
_cell.angle_beta   90.00
_cell.angle_gamma   90.00
#
_symmetry.space_group_name_H-M   'P 1'
#
loop_
_entity.id
_entity.type
_entity.pdbx_description
1 polymer ?
#
loop_
_entity_poly.entity_id
_entity_poly.type
_entity_poly.pdbx_seq_one_letter_code
_entity_poly.pdbx_strand_id
1 'polypeptide(L)' 'MVEKAKADDSGKAARAPTMPMARDPAVAVAEEYEAARRQGTREALELFIARHGDDPLAEQARAELKRLPR' A
#
# COMPACT_ATOMS: atom_id res chain seq x y z
N MET A 1 5.21 48.25 -17.10
CA MET A 1 5.28 46.80 -17.37
C MET A 1 6.23 46.17 -16.35
N VAL A 2 5.76 45.36 -15.37
CA VAL A 2 5.60 43.87 -15.42
C VAL A 2 6.97 43.17 -15.52
N GLU A 3 7.45 42.21 -14.70
CA GLU A 3 6.97 41.25 -13.68
C GLU A 3 8.25 40.76 -12.91
N LYS A 4 8.33 40.62 -11.57
CA LYS A 4 7.83 39.56 -10.65
C LYS A 4 8.84 38.42 -10.36
N ALA A 5 9.42 38.48 -9.15
CA ALA A 5 9.80 37.42 -8.18
C ALA A 5 10.76 36.28 -8.63
N LYS A 6 11.74 35.81 -7.85
CA LYS A 6 11.65 35.28 -6.48
C LYS A 6 13.03 35.27 -5.77
N ALA A 7 13.05 35.87 -4.59
CA ALA A 7 13.92 35.54 -3.45
C ALA A 7 13.60 34.12 -2.93
N ASP A 8 14.38 33.43 -2.11
CA ASP A 8 15.77 33.43 -1.66
C ASP A 8 15.87 32.13 -0.84
N ASP A 9 17.07 31.64 -0.68
CA ASP A 9 17.47 30.44 0.03
C ASP A 9 16.75 30.22 1.39
N SER A 10 16.24 29.02 1.59
CA SER A 10 15.97 28.51 2.93
C SER A 10 16.04 26.99 2.94
N GLY A 11 17.21 26.50 3.30
CA GLY A 11 17.27 25.53 4.38
C GLY A 11 17.35 24.06 3.98
N LYS A 12 18.57 23.53 4.15
CA LYS A 12 18.85 22.21 4.74
C LYS A 12 18.09 21.01 4.16
N ALA A 13 18.83 20.23 3.37
CA ALA A 13 19.03 18.80 3.63
C ALA A 13 17.89 18.05 4.33
N ALA A 14 16.79 17.79 3.63
CA ALA A 14 16.04 16.57 3.86
C ALA A 14 16.46 15.61 2.75
N ARG A 15 17.36 14.68 3.07
CA ARG A 15 17.60 13.51 2.24
C ARG A 15 16.23 12.93 1.93
N ALA A 16 15.79 13.01 0.68
CA ALA A 16 14.69 12.16 0.23
C ALA A 16 15.08 10.74 0.68
N PRO A 17 14.23 10.02 1.44
CA PRO A 17 14.50 8.61 1.63
C PRO A 17 14.61 8.05 0.22
N THR A 18 15.77 7.47 -0.10
CA THR A 18 15.95 6.63 -1.27
C THR A 18 14.98 5.48 -1.10
N MET A 19 13.72 5.69 -1.49
CA MET A 19 12.69 4.67 -1.42
C MET A 19 13.21 3.51 -2.27
N PRO A 20 13.23 2.27 -1.75
CA PRO A 20 13.57 1.13 -2.57
C PRO A 20 12.62 1.15 -3.77
N MET A 21 13.17 0.97 -4.98
CA MET A 21 12.42 0.91 -6.24
C MET A 21 11.03 0.35 -5.98
N ALA A 22 9.99 1.13 -6.30
CA ALA A 22 8.61 0.72 -6.14
C ALA A 22 8.50 -0.71 -6.65
N ARG A 23 8.41 -1.67 -5.71
CA ARG A 23 8.16 -3.05 -6.11
C ARG A 23 6.88 -2.98 -6.91
N ASP A 24 6.85 -3.75 -7.99
CA ASP A 24 5.68 -3.82 -8.86
C ASP A 24 4.44 -3.91 -7.97
N PRO A 25 3.44 -3.04 -8.13
CA PRO A 25 2.32 -2.95 -7.19
C PRO A 25 1.65 -4.32 -7.02
N ALA A 26 1.62 -5.13 -8.09
CA ALA A 26 1.17 -6.52 -8.04
C ALA A 26 1.99 -7.40 -7.08
N VAL A 27 3.31 -7.23 -7.02
CA VAL A 27 4.19 -7.97 -6.09
C VAL A 27 3.98 -7.50 -4.65
N ALA A 28 3.82 -6.20 -4.42
CA ALA A 28 3.54 -5.67 -3.09
C ALA A 28 2.18 -6.19 -2.55
N VAL A 29 1.15 -6.20 -3.40
CA VAL A 29 -0.18 -6.74 -3.06
C VAL A 29 -0.10 -8.24 -2.80
N ALA A 30 0.63 -9.00 -3.61
CA ALA A 30 0.82 -10.44 -3.40
C ALA A 30 1.49 -10.75 -2.05
N GLU A 31 2.52 -9.98 -1.66
CA GLU A 31 3.18 -10.16 -0.37
C GLU A 31 2.27 -9.78 0.81
N GLU A 32 1.50 -8.69 0.70
CA GLU A 32 0.51 -8.32 1.72
C GLU A 32 -0.61 -9.37 1.84
N TYR A 33 -1.09 -9.93 0.72
CA TYR A 33 -2.07 -11.01 0.72
C TYR A 33 -1.53 -12.26 1.41
N GLU A 34 -0.32 -12.69 1.06
CA GLU A 34 0.31 -13.86 1.67
C GLU A 34 0.56 -13.64 3.17
N ALA A 35 0.91 -12.42 3.59
CA ALA A 35 1.02 -12.07 5.01
C ALA A 35 -0.33 -12.11 5.73
N ALA A 36 -1.41 -11.63 5.10
CA ALA A 36 -2.77 -11.70 5.64
C ALA A 36 -3.27 -13.15 5.73
N ARG A 37 -3.01 -13.94 4.69
CA ARG A 37 -3.35 -15.36 4.63
C ARG A 37 -2.56 -16.20 5.64
N ARG A 38 -1.26 -15.91 5.82
CA ARG A 38 -0.45 -16.55 6.86
C ARG A 38 -0.91 -16.22 8.27
N GLN A 39 -1.38 -15.00 8.50
CA GLN A 39 -2.04 -14.68 9.78
C GLN A 39 -3.32 -15.50 9.95
N GLY A 40 -4.06 -15.74 8.86
CA GLY A 40 -5.25 -16.60 8.89
C GLY A 40 -6.36 -16.04 9.78
N THR A 41 -6.31 -14.74 10.10
CA THR A 41 -7.31 -14.05 10.90
C THR A 41 -8.24 -13.27 10.01
N ARG A 42 -9.46 -13.07 10.52
CA ARG A 42 -10.53 -12.36 9.82
C ARG A 42 -10.14 -10.91 9.56
N GLU A 43 -9.63 -10.23 10.59
CA GLU A 43 -9.16 -8.85 10.53
C GLU A 43 -8.04 -8.63 9.50
N ALA A 44 -7.09 -9.56 9.38
CA ALA A 44 -5.99 -9.40 8.42
C ALA A 44 -6.48 -9.47 6.96
N LEU A 45 -7.41 -10.39 6.67
CA LEU A 45 -8.05 -10.49 5.36
C LEU A 45 -8.96 -9.30 5.09
N GLU A 46 -9.72 -8.81 6.07
CA GLU A 46 -10.57 -7.61 5.93
C GLU A 46 -9.74 -6.36 5.65
N LEU A 47 -8.63 -6.17 6.37
CA LEU A 47 -7.71 -5.06 6.16
C LEU A 47 -7.10 -5.09 4.76
N PHE A 48 -6.74 -6.29 4.27
CA PHE A 48 -6.26 -6.48 2.91
C PHE A 48 -7.34 -6.10 1.88
N ILE A 49 -8.57 -6.59 2.04
CA ILE A 49 -9.69 -6.27 1.15
C ILE A 49 -10.03 -4.78 1.18
N ALA A 50 -9.94 -4.13 2.34
CA ALA A 50 -10.21 -2.69 2.47
C ALA A 50 -9.17 -1.83 1.74
N ARG A 51 -7.91 -2.32 1.64
CA ARG A 51 -6.81 -1.63 0.93
C ARG A 51 -6.78 -1.95 -0.55
N HIS A 52 -7.05 -3.20 -0.92
CA HIS A 52 -6.81 -3.77 -2.25
C HIS A 52 -8.08 -4.35 -2.88
N GLY A 53 -9.26 -3.80 -2.55
CA GLY A 53 -10.55 -4.37 -2.94
C GLY A 53 -10.84 -4.45 -4.44
N ASP A 54 -10.05 -3.75 -5.27
CA ASP A 54 -10.13 -3.77 -6.75
C ASP A 54 -9.19 -4.82 -7.37
N ASP A 55 -8.28 -5.39 -6.58
CA ASP A 55 -7.28 -6.35 -7.03
C ASP A 55 -7.88 -7.77 -7.12
N PRO A 56 -7.48 -8.59 -8.11
CA PRO A 56 -7.95 -9.98 -8.22
C PRO A 56 -7.66 -10.83 -6.97
N LEU A 57 -6.62 -10.48 -6.19
CA LEU A 57 -6.29 -11.13 -4.92
C LEU A 57 -7.32 -10.85 -3.82
N ALA A 58 -8.07 -9.75 -3.87
CA ALA A 58 -9.10 -9.46 -2.88
C ALA A 58 -10.29 -10.41 -2.99
N GLU A 59 -10.61 -10.90 -4.19
CA GLU A 59 -11.62 -11.94 -4.36
C GLU A 59 -11.20 -13.26 -3.67
N GLN A 60 -9.90 -13.60 -3.74
CA GLN A 60 -9.35 -14.74 -3.00
C GLN A 60 -9.41 -14.49 -1.48
N ALA A 61 -9.02 -13.30 -1.01
CA ALA A 61 -9.10 -12.94 0.40
C ALA A 61 -10.54 -13.00 0.93
N ARG A 62 -11.53 -12.57 0.15
CA ARG A 62 -12.95 -12.66 0.48
C ARG A 62 -13.43 -14.11 0.58
N ALA A 63 -12.95 -14.98 -0.31
CA ALA A 63 -13.25 -16.41 -0.23
C ALA A 63 -12.68 -17.02 1.05
N GLU A 64 -11.42 -16.74 1.39
CA GLU A 64 -10.80 -17.21 2.64
C GLU A 64 -11.52 -16.64 3.87
N LEU A 65 -11.93 -15.37 3.84
CA LEU A 65 -12.70 -14.71 4.91
C LEU A 65 -14.04 -15.42 5.20
N LYS A 66 -14.70 -15.92 4.15
CA LYS A 66 -15.95 -16.67 4.26
C LYS A 66 -15.74 -18.10 4.79
N ARG A 67 -14.54 -18.66 4.60
CA ARG A 67 -14.17 -20.00 5.10
C ARG A 67 -13.76 -19.98 6.57
N LEU A 68 -13.34 -18.83 7.07
CA LEU A 68 -13.06 -18.66 8.49
C LEU A 68 -14.34 -18.82 9.31
N PRO A 69 -14.31 -19.60 10.40
CA PRO A 69 -15.42 -19.69 11.32
C PRO A 69 -15.73 -18.30 11.92
N ARG A 70 -17.01 -18.01 12.09
CA ARG A 70 -17.49 -16.69 12.50
C ARG A 70 -17.12 -16.36 13.95
#